data_AF-A0A3D3AN01-F1
#
_entry.id   AF-A0A3D3AN01-F1
#
_cell.length_a   1.000
_cell.length_b   1.000
_cell.length_c   1.000
_cell.angle_alpha   90.00
_cell.angle_beta   90.00
_cell.angle_gamma   90.00
#
_symmetry.space_group_name_H-M   'P 1'
#
loop_
_entity.id
_entity.type
_entity.pdbx_description
1 polymer ?
#
loop_
_entity_poly.entity_id
_entity_poly.type
_entity_poly.pdbx_seq_one_letter_code
_entity_poly.pdbx_strand_id
1 'polypeptide(L)'
;MKKIFITLSFFLFPLLSLYSQKIGILDYFQYKPENYKPMIGNHYSFVDKDGKVKTIGGVYYDEQLGKYFIFSDDFLNINTYLFVPEGMEVKSLNDLKNIHVGVIKGTFAEKYLFKNFPFLKLTVFLETEDMMKSVSKNEITAFVHNFPNAMFFLSRFEMYRKFKPIRLFEPKEISSGNKNEDQKFVFYSDNELTEIEEKNIQEKNSSFYSIPVLIGLSVFIIWLVLRRKKRKVKILKIPSERWSLLFHQGENDQLEFKASLRWDYKNSQINKILEYTVAKTLCAFLNSSGGMLFIGISDSKDVLGLEEDYQTLGKHHQSRDGFILRLTSIINEYLGKEVHRFISIQVEEIEGKDIALIQLSPSSHPVFLMLKDREEFFIRTAASSQSMGLRESHNYIRMKWG
;
A
#
# COMPACT_ATOMS: atom_id res chain seq x y z
N MET A 1 -17.18 -4.86 2.69
CA MET A 1 -16.54 -3.71 2.00
C MET A 1 -17.01 -2.32 2.47
N LYS A 2 -18.03 -2.19 3.33
CA LYS A 2 -18.49 -0.89 3.90
C LYS A 2 -17.52 -0.19 4.89
N LYS A 3 -16.49 -0.87 5.42
CA LYS A 3 -15.58 -0.29 6.43
C LYS A 3 -14.33 0.42 5.87
N ILE A 4 -14.02 0.26 4.58
CA ILE A 4 -12.88 0.94 3.92
C ILE A 4 -13.31 2.33 3.39
N PHE A 5 -14.61 2.51 3.14
CA PHE A 5 -15.20 3.74 2.60
C PHE A 5 -15.16 4.94 3.58
N ILE A 6 -15.08 4.68 4.89
CA ILE A 6 -15.02 5.73 5.91
C ILE A 6 -13.59 6.28 6.05
N THR A 7 -12.57 5.55 5.60
CA THR A 7 -11.17 5.89 5.94
C THR A 7 -10.52 6.85 4.94
N LEU A 8 -10.98 6.91 3.68
CA LEU A 8 -10.41 7.84 2.69
C LEU A 8 -11.00 9.25 2.74
N SER A 9 -12.25 9.43 3.20
CA SER A 9 -12.80 10.77 3.49
C SER A 9 -12.10 11.45 4.67
N PHE A 10 -11.38 10.67 5.49
CA PHE A 10 -10.64 11.12 6.67
C PHE A 10 -9.22 11.63 6.38
N PHE A 11 -8.70 11.55 5.14
CA PHE A 11 -7.32 11.98 4.85
C PHE A 11 -7.22 13.38 4.21
N LEU A 12 -8.26 13.87 3.52
CA LEU A 12 -8.29 15.28 3.07
C LEU A 12 -8.70 16.26 4.19
N PHE A 13 -9.52 15.79 5.13
CA PHE A 13 -10.07 16.63 6.21
C PHE A 13 -9.04 17.14 7.22
N PRO A 14 -8.03 16.35 7.66
CA PRO A 14 -7.03 16.81 8.62
C PRO A 14 -6.09 17.85 8.02
N LEU A 15 -5.78 17.76 6.72
CA LEU A 15 -4.92 18.75 6.04
C LEU A 15 -5.62 20.10 5.93
N LEU A 16 -6.90 20.12 5.55
CA LEU A 16 -7.71 21.34 5.48
C LEU A 16 -8.03 21.91 6.89
N SER A 17 -8.24 21.03 7.87
CA SER A 17 -8.40 21.39 9.28
C SER A 17 -7.12 22.04 9.86
N LEU A 18 -5.94 21.48 9.58
CA LEU A 18 -4.66 22.04 10.02
C LEU A 18 -4.39 23.41 9.38
N TYR A 19 -4.70 23.55 8.09
CA TYR A 19 -4.56 24.83 7.38
C TYR A 19 -5.50 25.90 7.95
N SER A 20 -6.72 25.52 8.34
CA SER A 20 -7.71 26.43 8.92
C SER A 20 -7.41 26.87 10.36
N GLN A 21 -6.77 26.02 11.17
CA GLN A 21 -6.34 26.34 12.54
C GLN A 21 -5.16 27.32 12.59
N LYS A 22 -4.27 27.30 11.60
CA LYS A 22 -3.10 28.20 11.50
C LYS A 22 -3.45 29.67 11.16
N ILE A 23 -4.65 29.92 10.62
CA ILE A 23 -5.08 31.25 10.12
C ILE A 23 -6.15 31.90 11.03
N GLY A 24 -6.60 31.22 12.10
CA GLY A 24 -7.52 31.80 13.09
C GLY A 24 -8.97 32.01 12.61
N ILE A 25 -9.50 31.16 11.72
CA ILE A 25 -10.81 31.37 11.06
C ILE A 25 -11.94 30.51 11.67
N LEU A 26 -11.71 29.82 12.79
CA LEU A 26 -12.65 28.82 13.32
C LEU A 26 -14.01 29.37 13.79
N ASP A 27 -14.13 30.66 14.12
CA ASP A 27 -15.42 31.21 14.56
C ASP A 27 -16.43 31.44 13.44
N TYR A 28 -16.04 31.33 12.16
CA TYR A 28 -16.94 31.61 11.03
C TYR A 28 -17.56 30.40 10.33
N PHE A 29 -17.06 29.18 10.55
CA PHE A 29 -17.51 28.02 9.76
C PHE A 29 -17.90 26.84 10.67
N GLN A 30 -19.16 26.82 11.11
CA GLN A 30 -19.77 25.59 11.62
C GLN A 30 -20.21 24.72 10.43
N TYR A 31 -19.59 23.55 10.28
CA TYR A 31 -19.93 22.58 9.24
C TYR A 31 -21.37 22.06 9.43
N LYS A 32 -22.27 22.46 8.52
CA LYS A 32 -23.62 21.91 8.38
C LYS A 32 -23.73 21.21 7.01
N PRO A 33 -23.85 19.87 6.96
CA PRO A 33 -23.87 19.09 5.71
C PRO A 33 -25.02 19.44 4.76
N GLU A 34 -26.04 20.13 5.25
CA GLU A 34 -27.25 20.55 4.54
C GLU A 34 -27.05 21.85 3.74
N ASN A 35 -25.94 22.57 3.96
CA ASN A 35 -25.53 23.73 3.17
C ASN A 35 -24.67 23.36 1.93
N TYR A 36 -24.45 22.06 1.69
CA TYR A 36 -23.74 21.55 0.52
C TYR A 36 -24.67 21.51 -0.69
N LYS A 37 -24.40 22.35 -1.70
CA LYS A 37 -24.97 22.19 -3.04
C LYS A 37 -23.83 22.01 -4.05
N PRO A 38 -23.66 20.83 -4.68
CA PRO A 38 -22.74 20.69 -5.79
C PRO A 38 -23.23 21.60 -6.93
N MET A 39 -22.38 22.51 -7.40
CA MET A 39 -22.59 23.12 -8.71
C MET A 39 -22.04 22.19 -9.80
N ILE A 40 -22.63 22.31 -10.98
CA ILE A 40 -22.18 21.66 -12.21
C ILE A 40 -20.70 22.00 -12.42
N GLY A 41 -19.84 20.97 -12.42
CA GLY A 41 -18.39 21.08 -12.56
C GLY A 41 -17.67 21.05 -11.21
N ASN A 42 -16.75 20.09 -11.05
CA ASN A 42 -15.94 19.76 -9.85
C ASN A 42 -15.17 20.92 -9.19
N HIS A 43 -15.86 21.90 -8.57
CA HIS A 43 -15.25 23.01 -7.84
C HIS A 43 -15.69 22.95 -6.38
N TYR A 44 -14.75 23.15 -5.45
CA TYR A 44 -15.07 23.19 -4.01
C TYR A 44 -15.39 24.63 -3.62
N SER A 45 -16.64 24.90 -3.27
CA SER A 45 -17.06 26.23 -2.77
C SER A 45 -17.07 26.26 -1.25
N PHE A 46 -16.39 27.24 -0.67
CA PHE A 46 -16.49 27.57 0.74
C PHE A 46 -17.52 28.69 0.91
N VAL A 47 -18.62 28.41 1.61
CA VAL A 47 -19.75 29.32 1.83
C VAL A 47 -19.78 29.85 3.26
N ASP A 48 -20.07 31.13 3.46
CA ASP A 48 -20.25 31.72 4.78
C ASP A 48 -21.54 31.24 5.48
N LYS A 49 -21.78 31.75 6.71
CA LYS A 49 -22.92 31.36 7.55
C LYS A 49 -24.28 31.65 6.91
N ASP A 50 -24.34 32.57 5.95
CA ASP A 50 -25.55 32.95 5.22
C ASP A 50 -25.67 32.22 3.87
N GLY A 51 -24.74 31.31 3.57
CA GLY A 51 -24.72 30.50 2.35
C GLY A 51 -24.10 31.19 1.15
N LYS A 52 -23.43 32.34 1.31
CA LYS A 52 -22.74 33.04 0.20
C LYS A 52 -21.35 32.46 -0.03
N VAL A 53 -21.01 32.15 -1.28
CA VAL A 53 -19.70 31.61 -1.67
C VAL A 53 -18.61 32.67 -1.46
N LYS A 54 -17.67 32.39 -0.56
CA LYS A 54 -16.54 33.28 -0.23
C LYS A 54 -15.26 32.91 -0.97
N THR A 55 -14.97 31.62 -1.14
CA THR A 55 -13.72 31.13 -1.79
C THR A 55 -13.99 29.87 -2.60
N ILE A 56 -13.26 29.69 -3.72
CA ILE A 56 -13.34 28.47 -4.53
C ILE A 56 -11.97 27.77 -4.52
N GLY A 57 -11.93 26.55 -3.98
CA GLY A 57 -10.74 25.69 -3.93
C GLY A 57 -10.64 24.74 -5.12
N GLY A 58 -9.40 24.47 -5.55
CA GLY A 58 -9.09 23.46 -6.57
C GLY A 58 -9.37 23.89 -8.02
N VAL A 59 -9.19 25.17 -8.34
CA VAL A 59 -9.46 25.73 -9.67
C VAL A 59 -8.14 25.90 -10.43
N TYR A 60 -8.11 25.69 -11.74
CA TYR A 60 -6.95 26.09 -12.55
C TYR A 60 -7.02 27.60 -12.82
N TYR A 61 -5.88 28.28 -12.84
CA TYR A 61 -5.84 29.66 -13.31
C TYR A 61 -6.41 29.75 -14.74
N ASP A 62 -7.34 30.69 -14.93
CA ASP A 62 -7.99 30.97 -16.20
C ASP A 62 -8.07 32.50 -16.34
N GLU A 63 -7.59 33.05 -17.47
CA GLU A 63 -7.55 34.51 -17.68
C GLU A 63 -8.92 35.18 -17.59
N GLN A 64 -10.01 34.49 -17.90
CA GLN A 64 -11.36 35.04 -17.76
C GLN A 64 -11.81 35.01 -16.30
N LEU A 65 -11.47 33.96 -15.55
CA LEU A 65 -11.71 33.92 -14.11
C LEU A 65 -10.82 34.92 -13.35
N GLY A 66 -9.60 35.16 -13.81
CA GLY A 66 -8.66 36.14 -13.25
C GLY A 66 -9.15 37.58 -13.29
N LYS A 67 -10.20 37.87 -14.09
CA LYS A 67 -10.89 39.17 -14.09
C LYS A 67 -11.85 39.34 -12.92
N TYR A 68 -12.30 38.24 -12.32
CA TYR A 68 -13.30 38.21 -11.26
C TYR A 68 -12.76 37.61 -9.95
N PHE A 69 -11.64 36.88 -10.02
CA PHE A 69 -11.03 36.15 -8.92
C PHE A 69 -9.54 36.48 -8.78
N ILE A 70 -9.07 36.73 -7.55
CA ILE A 70 -7.65 36.82 -7.20
C ILE A 70 -7.17 35.42 -6.87
N PHE A 71 -6.15 34.95 -7.57
CA PHE A 71 -5.59 33.62 -7.38
C PHE A 71 -4.43 33.63 -6.36
N SER A 72 -4.34 32.59 -5.52
CA SER A 72 -3.23 32.33 -4.61
C SER A 72 -2.01 31.80 -5.36
N ASP A 73 -0.86 31.76 -4.69
CA ASP A 73 0.27 30.95 -5.14
C ASP A 73 -0.11 29.46 -5.23
N ASP A 74 0.59 28.74 -6.10
CA ASP A 74 0.32 27.35 -6.42
C ASP A 74 0.78 26.42 -5.28
N PHE A 75 -0.11 25.53 -4.83
CA PHE A 75 0.15 24.68 -3.67
C PHE A 75 -0.03 23.18 -3.92
N LEU A 76 -0.50 22.77 -5.12
CA LEU A 76 -0.71 21.36 -5.45
C LEU A 76 -0.61 21.07 -6.95
N ASN A 77 0.26 20.14 -7.34
CA ASN A 77 0.39 19.71 -8.74
C ASN A 77 -0.47 18.47 -9.02
N ILE A 78 -1.65 18.67 -9.64
CA ILE A 78 -2.52 17.57 -10.08
C ILE A 78 -2.38 17.40 -11.59
N ASN A 79 -1.78 16.28 -12.00
CA ASN A 79 -1.62 15.93 -13.40
C ASN A 79 -2.94 15.41 -14.01
N THR A 80 -3.37 16.03 -15.11
CA THR A 80 -4.50 15.60 -15.93
C THR A 80 -4.01 14.74 -17.10
N TYR A 81 -4.69 13.61 -17.34
CA TYR A 81 -4.30 12.63 -18.35
C TYR A 81 -5.48 12.28 -19.27
N LEU A 82 -5.16 11.89 -20.49
CA LEU A 82 -6.05 11.14 -21.36
C LEU A 82 -5.91 9.66 -21.05
N PHE A 83 -7.01 8.99 -20.76
CA PHE A 83 -7.06 7.55 -20.60
C PHE A 83 -7.55 6.93 -21.90
N VAL A 84 -6.73 6.05 -22.48
CA VAL A 84 -7.04 5.31 -23.71
C VAL A 84 -6.98 3.80 -23.45
N PRO A 85 -7.62 2.96 -24.26
CA PRO A 85 -7.55 1.51 -24.09
C PRO A 85 -6.10 0.99 -24.10
N GLU A 86 -5.81 -0.02 -23.28
CA GLU A 86 -4.45 -0.55 -23.08
C GLU A 86 -3.75 -0.92 -24.40
N GLY A 87 -4.49 -1.58 -25.30
CA GLY A 87 -4.02 -2.02 -26.61
C GLY A 87 -3.98 -0.94 -27.70
N MET A 88 -4.42 0.30 -27.40
CA MET A 88 -4.42 1.38 -28.39
C MET A 88 -3.06 2.08 -28.41
N GLU A 89 -2.41 2.12 -29.57
CA GLU A 89 -1.23 2.96 -29.78
C GLU A 89 -1.67 4.39 -30.12
N VAL A 90 -1.16 5.36 -29.36
CA VAL A 90 -1.39 6.78 -29.59
C VAL A 90 -0.04 7.47 -29.54
N LYS A 91 0.42 7.94 -30.70
CA LYS A 91 1.68 8.66 -30.88
C LYS A 91 1.45 10.16 -30.88
N SER A 92 0.26 10.59 -31.31
CA SER A 92 -0.15 11.99 -31.29
C SER A 92 -1.67 12.10 -31.09
N LEU A 93 -2.14 13.29 -30.70
CA LEU A 93 -3.57 13.54 -30.57
C LEU A 93 -4.34 13.43 -31.90
N ASN A 94 -3.65 13.53 -33.04
CA ASN A 94 -4.25 13.31 -34.36
C ASN A 94 -4.76 11.88 -34.54
N ASP A 95 -4.18 10.91 -33.83
CA ASP A 95 -4.58 9.49 -33.89
C ASP A 95 -6.00 9.28 -33.31
N LEU A 96 -6.52 10.28 -32.59
CA LEU A 96 -7.83 10.26 -31.94
C LEU A 96 -8.92 10.99 -32.75
N LYS A 97 -8.64 11.47 -33.96
CA LYS A 97 -9.58 12.28 -34.77
C LYS A 97 -10.96 11.63 -34.96
N ASN A 98 -11.02 10.31 -35.00
CA ASN A 98 -12.26 9.55 -35.19
C ASN A 98 -12.81 8.92 -33.91
N ILE A 99 -12.18 9.18 -32.77
CA ILE A 99 -12.47 8.53 -31.49
C ILE A 99 -13.27 9.50 -30.61
N HIS A 100 -14.34 8.99 -29.98
CA HIS A 100 -15.10 9.75 -29.00
C HIS A 100 -14.32 9.86 -27.69
N VAL A 101 -13.96 11.10 -27.33
CA VAL A 101 -13.22 11.42 -26.11
C VAL A 101 -14.17 12.08 -25.11
N GLY A 102 -14.39 11.44 -23.97
CA GLY A 102 -15.17 11.98 -22.86
C GLY A 102 -14.44 13.07 -22.09
N VAL A 103 -15.13 14.17 -21.77
CA VAL A 103 -14.61 15.24 -20.92
C VAL A 103 -15.72 15.82 -20.04
N ILE A 104 -15.36 16.34 -18.87
CA ILE A 104 -16.32 16.97 -17.95
C ILE A 104 -16.50 18.44 -18.29
N LYS A 105 -17.76 18.88 -18.36
CA LYS A 105 -18.16 20.26 -18.63
C LYS A 105 -17.57 21.22 -17.58
N GLY A 106 -17.12 22.38 -18.03
CA GLY A 106 -16.56 23.45 -17.23
C GLY A 106 -15.11 23.23 -16.80
N THR A 107 -14.48 22.11 -17.17
CA THR A 107 -13.09 21.83 -16.78
C THR A 107 -12.08 22.52 -17.71
N PHE A 108 -10.86 22.75 -17.19
CA PHE A 108 -9.74 23.21 -18.02
C PHE A 108 -9.51 22.27 -19.22
N ALA A 109 -9.63 20.95 -19.02
CA ALA A 109 -9.47 19.96 -20.08
C ALA A 109 -10.47 20.15 -21.23
N GLU A 110 -11.75 20.42 -20.93
CA GLU A 110 -12.77 20.71 -21.96
C GLU A 110 -12.36 21.93 -22.78
N LYS A 111 -12.09 23.05 -22.11
CA LYS A 111 -11.71 24.32 -22.76
C LYS A 111 -10.44 24.16 -23.60
N TYR A 112 -9.43 23.49 -23.06
CA TYR A 112 -8.15 23.30 -23.70
C TYR A 112 -8.25 22.41 -24.95
N LEU A 113 -8.94 21.28 -24.86
CA LEU A 113 -9.13 20.37 -26.00
C LEU A 113 -10.01 21.01 -27.08
N PHE A 114 -11.08 21.70 -26.68
CA PHE A 114 -11.94 22.42 -27.60
C PHE A 114 -11.19 23.51 -28.39
N LYS A 115 -10.34 24.29 -27.70
CA LYS A 115 -9.57 25.37 -28.32
C LYS A 115 -8.41 24.88 -29.20
N ASN A 116 -7.63 23.91 -28.72
CA ASN A 116 -6.36 23.53 -29.36
C ASN A 116 -6.49 22.30 -30.27
N PHE A 117 -7.51 21.46 -30.06
CA PHE A 117 -7.73 20.22 -30.81
C PHE A 117 -9.20 20.11 -31.28
N PRO A 118 -9.71 21.09 -32.04
CA PRO A 118 -11.11 21.14 -32.48
C PRO A 118 -11.53 19.98 -33.39
N PHE A 119 -10.56 19.22 -33.90
CA PHE A 119 -10.79 18.03 -34.71
C PHE A 119 -11.17 16.79 -33.87
N LEU A 120 -11.01 16.82 -32.54
CA LEU A 120 -11.39 15.71 -31.66
C LEU A 120 -12.91 15.64 -31.51
N LYS A 121 -13.46 14.42 -31.52
CA LYS A 121 -14.87 14.19 -31.22
C LYS A 121 -15.08 14.18 -29.70
N LEU A 122 -15.24 15.37 -29.12
CA LEU A 122 -15.48 15.51 -27.68
C LEU A 122 -16.93 15.18 -27.33
N THR A 123 -17.11 14.29 -26.35
CA THR A 123 -18.41 14.05 -25.72
C THR A 123 -18.37 14.65 -24.33
N VAL A 124 -19.21 15.67 -24.08
CA VAL A 124 -19.19 16.45 -22.85
C VAL A 124 -20.19 15.90 -21.85
N PHE A 125 -19.73 15.61 -20.64
CA PHE A 125 -20.53 15.10 -19.54
C PHE A 125 -20.63 16.11 -18.40
N LEU A 126 -21.75 16.14 -17.69
CA LEU A 126 -21.91 16.96 -16.49
C LEU A 126 -21.25 16.30 -15.27
N GLU A 127 -21.44 14.98 -15.15
CA GLU A 127 -21.00 14.20 -14.00
C GLU A 127 -20.01 13.10 -14.41
N THR A 128 -18.97 12.89 -13.60
CA THR A 128 -17.96 11.85 -13.87
C THR A 128 -18.57 10.45 -13.87
N GLU A 129 -19.57 10.18 -13.02
CA GLU A 129 -20.19 8.86 -12.98
C GLU A 129 -20.90 8.49 -14.29
N ASP A 130 -21.50 9.47 -14.98
CA ASP A 130 -22.17 9.22 -16.26
C ASP A 130 -21.19 9.05 -17.40
N MET A 131 -20.10 9.82 -17.41
CA MET A 131 -18.98 9.59 -18.33
C MET A 131 -18.46 8.16 -18.21
N MET A 132 -18.26 7.68 -16.97
CA MET A 132 -17.73 6.34 -16.72
C MET A 132 -18.71 5.22 -17.09
N LYS A 133 -20.03 5.44 -16.99
CA LYS A 133 -21.05 4.54 -17.54
C LYS A 133 -20.99 4.48 -19.07
N SER A 134 -20.77 5.60 -19.74
CA SER A 134 -20.58 5.60 -21.20
C SER A 134 -19.28 4.92 -21.62
N VAL A 135 -18.20 5.04 -20.83
CA VAL A 135 -16.97 4.24 -21.04
C VAL A 135 -17.28 2.74 -20.91
N SER A 136 -17.99 2.30 -19.86
CA SER A 136 -18.27 0.88 -19.64
C SER A 136 -19.19 0.27 -20.70
N LYS A 137 -20.05 1.07 -21.34
CA LYS A 137 -20.89 0.70 -22.47
C LYS A 137 -20.19 0.80 -23.83
N ASN A 138 -18.92 1.22 -23.87
CA ASN A 138 -18.15 1.51 -25.08
C ASN A 138 -18.79 2.60 -25.98
N GLU A 139 -19.60 3.50 -25.42
CA GLU A 139 -20.17 4.66 -26.12
C GLU A 139 -19.11 5.74 -26.35
N ILE A 140 -18.16 5.85 -25.42
CA ILE A 140 -16.93 6.64 -25.57
C ILE A 140 -15.72 5.74 -25.36
N THR A 141 -14.65 5.97 -26.11
CA THR A 141 -13.49 5.06 -26.16
C THR A 141 -12.33 5.56 -25.32
N ALA A 142 -12.22 6.88 -25.13
CA ALA A 142 -11.19 7.51 -24.31
C ALA A 142 -11.83 8.60 -23.46
N PHE A 143 -11.18 9.00 -22.38
CA PHE A 143 -11.69 10.06 -21.50
C PHE A 143 -10.56 10.83 -20.82
N VAL A 144 -10.86 12.06 -20.38
CA VAL A 144 -9.88 12.94 -19.75
C VAL A 144 -10.22 13.17 -18.30
N HIS A 145 -9.26 12.93 -17.42
CA HIS A 145 -9.44 13.11 -15.98
C HIS A 145 -8.08 13.23 -15.26
N ASN A 146 -8.08 13.73 -14.03
CA ASN A 146 -6.91 13.63 -13.15
C ASN A 146 -6.66 12.18 -12.71
N PHE A 147 -5.38 11.81 -12.51
CA PHE A 147 -5.00 10.42 -12.26
C PHE A 147 -5.67 9.79 -11.03
N PRO A 148 -5.73 10.44 -9.84
CA PRO A 148 -6.34 9.83 -8.67
C PRO A 148 -7.83 9.51 -8.84
N ASN A 149 -8.62 10.44 -9.42
CA ASN A 149 -10.06 10.19 -9.58
C ASN A 149 -10.32 9.21 -10.74
N ALA A 150 -9.51 9.23 -11.82
CA ALA A 150 -9.62 8.24 -12.88
C ALA A 150 -9.46 6.82 -12.34
N MET A 151 -8.42 6.58 -11.52
CA MET A 151 -8.17 5.27 -10.92
C MET A 151 -9.29 4.85 -9.96
N PHE A 152 -9.87 5.80 -9.20
CA PHE A 152 -11.03 5.54 -8.36
C PHE A 152 -12.22 5.00 -9.17
N PHE A 153 -12.59 5.68 -10.25
CA PHE A 153 -13.73 5.27 -11.07
C PHE A 153 -13.43 4.01 -11.90
N LEU A 154 -12.23 3.88 -12.50
CA LEU A 154 -11.85 2.66 -13.22
C LEU A 154 -11.89 1.43 -12.31
N SER A 155 -11.54 1.56 -11.03
CA SER A 155 -11.68 0.47 -10.06
C SER A 155 -13.15 0.15 -9.76
N ARG A 156 -13.98 1.18 -9.52
CA ARG A 156 -15.42 1.02 -9.23
C ARG A 156 -16.19 0.32 -10.36
N PHE A 157 -15.78 0.53 -11.60
CA PHE A 157 -16.40 -0.09 -12.78
C PHE A 157 -15.63 -1.33 -13.29
N GLU A 158 -14.65 -1.85 -12.55
CA GLU A 158 -13.87 -3.05 -12.90
C GLU A 158 -13.09 -2.94 -14.24
N MET A 159 -12.63 -1.73 -14.57
CA MET A 159 -11.90 -1.39 -15.80
C MET A 159 -10.43 -0.97 -15.57
N TYR A 160 -9.90 -1.10 -14.35
CA TYR A 160 -8.58 -0.59 -13.94
C TYR A 160 -7.36 -1.14 -14.70
N ARG A 161 -7.50 -2.21 -15.50
CA ARG A 161 -6.46 -2.74 -16.42
C ARG A 161 -6.77 -2.55 -17.90
N LYS A 162 -7.90 -1.94 -18.22
CA LYS A 162 -8.35 -1.77 -19.61
C LYS A 162 -7.87 -0.46 -20.22
N PHE A 163 -7.35 0.46 -19.42
CA PHE A 163 -6.97 1.80 -19.84
C PHE A 163 -5.59 2.18 -19.31
N LYS A 164 -4.81 2.89 -20.13
CA LYS A 164 -3.54 3.50 -19.77
C LYS A 164 -3.60 5.03 -19.85
N PRO A 165 -2.90 5.75 -18.96
CA PRO A 165 -2.80 7.20 -19.02
C PRO A 165 -1.79 7.64 -20.08
N ILE A 166 -2.15 8.67 -20.84
CA ILE A 166 -1.30 9.40 -21.78
C ILE A 166 -1.32 10.86 -21.36
N ARG A 167 -0.13 11.44 -21.22
CA ARG A 167 0.00 12.86 -20.85
C ARG A 167 -0.41 13.73 -22.03
N LEU A 168 -1.43 14.57 -21.83
CA LEU A 168 -2.01 15.43 -22.88
C LEU A 168 -1.26 16.74 -23.08
N PHE A 169 -0.75 17.31 -21.99
CA PHE A 169 -0.09 18.62 -21.96
C PHE A 169 0.94 18.65 -20.83
N GLU A 170 1.90 19.59 -20.92
CA GLU A 170 2.79 19.90 -19.80
C GLU A 170 1.96 20.42 -18.61
N PRO A 171 2.33 20.07 -17.36
CA PRO A 171 1.56 20.44 -16.18
C PRO A 171 1.40 21.97 -16.12
N LYS A 172 0.15 22.44 -15.97
CA LYS A 172 -0.13 23.81 -15.54
C LYS A 172 -0.55 23.78 -14.07
N GLU A 173 0.03 24.69 -13.31
CA GLU A 173 -0.08 24.79 -11.86
C GLU A 173 -1.52 25.18 -11.46
N ILE A 174 -1.96 24.71 -10.28
CA ILE A 174 -3.33 24.91 -9.75
C ILE A 174 -3.27 25.97 -8.65
N SER A 175 -4.04 27.03 -8.83
CA SER A 175 -4.09 28.22 -7.96
C SER A 175 -5.50 28.37 -7.35
N SER A 176 -5.66 28.81 -6.10
CA SER A 176 -7.02 29.02 -5.53
C SER A 176 -7.55 30.43 -5.81
N GLY A 177 -8.78 30.61 -6.30
CA GLY A 177 -9.33 31.91 -6.72
C GLY A 177 -10.37 32.50 -5.76
N ASN A 178 -10.26 33.79 -5.43
CA ASN A 178 -11.13 34.51 -4.48
C ASN A 178 -11.89 35.68 -5.13
N LYS A 179 -13.21 35.78 -4.97
CA LYS A 179 -14.02 36.85 -5.57
C LYS A 179 -13.85 38.12 -4.72
N ASN A 180 -13.26 39.18 -5.28
CA ASN A 180 -12.92 40.35 -4.48
C ASN A 180 -14.06 41.36 -4.43
N GLU A 181 -14.23 42.00 -3.27
CA GLU A 181 -14.51 43.44 -3.28
C GLU A 181 -13.68 44.23 -2.25
N ASP A 182 -13.11 43.68 -1.15
CA ASP A 182 -12.43 44.57 -0.19
C ASP A 182 -11.24 44.06 0.66
N GLN A 183 -10.63 42.90 0.43
CA GLN A 183 -9.39 42.55 1.17
C GLN A 183 -8.42 41.73 0.32
N LYS A 184 -7.30 42.37 -0.09
CA LYS A 184 -6.10 41.67 -0.56
C LYS A 184 -5.57 40.81 0.59
N PHE A 185 -5.76 39.50 0.54
CA PHE A 185 -4.94 38.57 1.31
C PHE A 185 -3.70 38.24 0.46
N VAL A 186 -2.58 38.81 0.88
CA VAL A 186 -1.24 38.45 0.40
C VAL A 186 -0.82 37.22 1.20
N PHE A 187 -0.49 36.12 0.52
CA PHE A 187 0.28 35.05 1.14
C PHE A 187 1.76 35.44 1.02
N TYR A 188 2.47 35.38 2.15
CA TYR A 188 3.89 35.74 2.22
C TYR A 188 4.73 34.63 1.59
N SER A 189 5.65 35.00 0.70
CA SER A 189 6.66 34.07 0.19
C SER A 189 7.64 33.68 1.30
N ASP A 190 8.21 32.48 1.21
CA ASP A 190 9.04 31.83 2.25
C ASP A 190 10.20 32.67 2.81
N ASN A 191 10.60 33.77 2.15
CA ASN A 191 11.72 34.63 2.57
C ASN A 191 11.33 35.80 3.51
N GLU A 192 10.04 36.09 3.73
CA GLU A 192 9.61 37.15 4.67
C GLU A 192 9.19 36.63 6.06
N LEU A 193 9.17 35.30 6.24
CA LEU A 193 8.78 34.66 7.50
C LEU A 193 9.90 34.63 8.56
N THR A 194 11.16 34.77 8.16
CA THR A 194 12.31 34.68 9.08
C THR A 194 12.52 35.91 9.97
N GLU A 195 12.11 37.12 9.56
CA GLU A 195 12.28 38.33 10.39
C GLU A 195 11.16 38.53 11.43
N ILE A 196 10.00 37.89 11.25
CA ILE A 196 8.85 38.01 12.16
C ILE A 196 8.94 36.98 13.32
N GLU A 197 9.69 35.88 13.13
CA GLU A 197 9.88 34.83 14.13
C GLU A 197 10.74 35.29 15.33
N GLU A 198 11.77 36.12 15.14
CA GLU A 198 12.65 36.51 16.25
C GLU A 198 12.00 37.50 17.24
N LYS A 199 11.04 38.32 16.80
CA LYS A 199 10.43 39.36 17.65
C LYS A 199 9.30 38.86 18.56
N ASN A 200 8.65 37.75 18.23
CA ASN A 200 7.44 37.30 18.92
C ASN A 200 7.66 36.14 19.91
N ILE A 201 8.84 35.54 19.95
CA ILE A 201 9.15 34.38 20.82
C ILE A 201 9.41 34.79 22.29
N GLN A 202 9.68 36.07 22.58
CA GLN A 202 10.07 36.50 23.93
C GLN A 202 8.92 36.69 24.94
N GLU A 203 7.66 36.90 24.53
CA GLU A 203 6.65 37.43 25.47
C GLU A 203 5.60 36.47 26.05
N LYS A 204 5.56 35.17 25.71
CA LYS A 204 4.45 34.33 26.23
C LYS A 204 4.76 32.85 26.43
N ASN A 205 5.75 32.55 27.26
CA ASN A 205 6.12 31.18 27.62
C ASN A 205 5.84 30.84 29.09
N SER A 206 4.78 30.03 29.31
CA SER A 206 4.77 29.03 30.39
C SER A 206 3.76 27.90 30.18
N SER A 207 2.73 28.07 29.34
CA SER A 207 1.70 27.04 29.10
C SER A 207 1.75 26.34 27.74
N PHE A 208 2.63 26.76 26.82
CA PHE A 208 2.64 26.25 25.45
C PHE A 208 3.55 25.05 25.18
N TYR A 209 4.48 24.71 26.09
CA TYR A 209 5.37 23.55 25.90
C TYR A 209 4.72 22.19 26.19
N SER A 210 3.55 22.15 26.82
CA SER A 210 2.87 20.88 27.14
C SER A 210 2.14 20.29 25.92
N ILE A 211 1.57 21.12 25.04
CA ILE A 211 0.72 20.66 23.94
C ILE A 211 1.52 20.04 22.78
N PRO A 212 2.62 20.63 22.27
CA PRO A 212 3.46 20.02 21.24
C PRO A 212 4.14 18.74 21.72
N VAL A 213 4.50 18.68 23.01
CA VAL A 213 5.07 17.48 23.63
C VAL A 213 4.03 16.36 23.69
N LEU A 214 2.77 16.66 24.04
CA LEU A 214 1.67 15.69 24.07
C LEU A 214 1.24 15.24 22.65
N ILE A 215 1.24 16.14 21.66
CA ILE A 215 0.99 15.80 20.25
C ILE A 215 2.13 14.97 19.68
N GLY A 216 3.38 15.35 19.96
CA GLY A 216 4.57 14.56 19.60
C GLY A 216 4.53 13.16 20.21
N LEU A 217 4.16 13.06 21.51
CA LEU A 217 3.98 11.78 22.20
C LEU A 217 2.85 10.95 21.61
N SER A 218 1.70 11.55 21.26
CA SER A 218 0.57 10.82 20.69
C SER A 218 0.82 10.40 19.24
N VAL A 219 1.48 11.22 18.41
CA VAL A 219 1.96 10.84 17.08
C VAL A 219 3.04 9.76 17.18
N PHE A 220 3.94 9.83 18.17
CA PHE A 220 4.95 8.81 18.42
C PHE A 220 4.33 7.50 18.93
N ILE A 221 3.30 7.56 19.78
CA ILE A 221 2.54 6.39 20.25
C ILE A 221 1.74 5.79 19.10
N ILE A 222 1.09 6.60 18.26
CA ILE A 222 0.39 6.14 17.05
C ILE A 222 1.39 5.55 16.07
N TRP A 223 2.55 6.16 15.86
CA TRP A 223 3.64 5.62 15.05
C TRP A 223 4.19 4.32 15.63
N LEU A 224 4.32 4.19 16.95
CA LEU A 224 4.67 2.93 17.64
C LEU A 224 3.58 1.86 17.45
N VAL A 225 2.30 2.22 17.57
CA VAL A 225 1.14 1.32 17.39
C VAL A 225 1.01 0.90 15.91
N LEU A 226 1.27 1.80 14.96
CA LEU A 226 1.25 1.54 13.52
C LEU A 226 2.51 0.77 13.08
N ARG A 227 3.69 1.03 13.65
CA ARG A 227 4.88 0.16 13.52
C ARG A 227 4.61 -1.23 14.12
N ARG A 228 3.84 -1.32 15.20
CA ARG A 228 3.40 -2.60 15.80
C ARG A 228 2.36 -3.32 14.94
N LYS A 229 1.61 -2.61 14.08
CA LYS A 229 0.77 -3.20 13.01
C LYS A 229 1.56 -3.55 11.74
N LYS A 230 2.84 -3.94 11.86
CA LYS A 230 3.43 -4.87 10.89
C LYS A 230 2.63 -6.17 11.00
N ARG A 231 1.78 -6.46 10.01
CA ARG A 231 0.91 -7.66 9.96
C ARG A 231 1.71 -8.88 10.43
N LYS A 232 1.44 -9.38 11.63
CA LYS A 232 1.74 -10.77 12.00
C LYS A 232 0.99 -11.65 11.01
N VAL A 233 1.61 -12.74 10.56
CA VAL A 233 0.94 -13.76 9.76
C VAL A 233 -0.41 -14.06 10.41
N LYS A 234 -1.49 -13.96 9.62
CA LYS A 234 -2.82 -14.33 10.09
C LYS A 234 -2.78 -15.86 10.15
N ILE A 235 -2.51 -16.41 11.34
CA ILE A 235 -2.45 -17.85 11.60
C ILE A 235 -3.70 -18.48 10.99
N LEU A 236 -3.49 -19.34 9.99
CA LEU A 236 -4.56 -20.20 9.51
C LEU A 236 -4.79 -21.20 10.65
N LYS A 237 -5.82 -20.96 11.47
CA LYS A 237 -6.32 -21.95 12.42
C LYS A 237 -6.94 -23.08 11.61
N ILE A 238 -6.10 -24.03 11.19
CA ILE A 238 -6.56 -25.30 10.65
C ILE A 238 -6.95 -26.13 11.87
N PRO A 239 -8.20 -26.59 12.00
CA PRO A 239 -8.61 -27.47 13.08
C PRO A 239 -7.74 -28.72 13.10
N SER A 240 -7.36 -29.19 14.29
CA SER A 240 -6.47 -30.35 14.48
C SER A 240 -6.94 -31.61 13.74
N GLU A 241 -8.26 -31.78 13.62
CA GLU A 241 -8.91 -32.87 12.90
C GLU A 241 -8.64 -32.89 11.39
N ARG A 242 -8.10 -31.81 10.80
CA ARG A 242 -7.78 -31.72 9.36
C ARG A 242 -6.32 -32.03 9.02
N TRP A 243 -5.44 -32.24 10.00
CA TRP A 243 -4.03 -32.56 9.72
C TRP A 243 -3.87 -33.88 8.96
N SER A 244 -4.69 -34.87 9.31
CA SER A 244 -4.74 -36.17 8.62
C SER A 244 -5.00 -36.03 7.12
N LEU A 245 -5.87 -35.12 6.69
CA LEU A 245 -6.15 -34.87 5.27
C LEU A 245 -4.94 -34.28 4.53
N LEU A 246 -4.14 -33.45 5.20
CA LEU A 246 -2.92 -32.88 4.63
C LEU A 246 -1.81 -33.91 4.49
N PHE A 247 -1.71 -34.85 5.43
CA PHE A 247 -0.76 -35.98 5.32
C PHE A 247 -1.07 -36.83 4.09
N HIS A 248 -2.35 -37.06 3.79
CA HIS A 248 -2.74 -37.84 2.61
C HIS A 248 -2.35 -37.16 1.28
N GLN A 249 -2.41 -35.82 1.19
CA GLN A 249 -2.04 -35.07 0.00
C GLN A 249 -0.55 -35.18 -0.37
N GLY A 250 0.33 -35.47 0.60
CA GLY A 250 1.77 -35.58 0.37
C GLY A 250 2.47 -34.23 0.13
N GLU A 251 3.79 -34.27 -0.05
CA GLU A 251 4.58 -33.07 -0.32
C GLU A 251 4.17 -32.40 -1.63
N ASN A 252 4.12 -31.07 -1.61
CA ASN A 252 3.77 -30.26 -2.77
C ASN A 252 4.46 -28.88 -2.71
N ASP A 253 4.06 -27.96 -3.57
CA ASP A 253 4.65 -26.61 -3.64
C ASP A 253 4.45 -25.77 -2.37
N GLN A 254 3.51 -26.15 -1.50
CA GLN A 254 3.14 -25.43 -0.28
C GLN A 254 3.17 -26.32 0.98
N LEU A 255 3.55 -27.58 0.88
CA LEU A 255 3.58 -28.53 2.00
C LEU A 255 4.84 -29.37 1.95
N GLU A 256 5.58 -29.42 3.06
CA GLU A 256 6.79 -30.23 3.22
C GLU A 256 6.74 -31.01 4.54
N PHE A 257 7.29 -32.23 4.54
CA PHE A 257 7.53 -33.02 5.74
C PHE A 257 9.04 -33.17 5.98
N LYS A 258 9.44 -33.13 7.25
CA LYS A 258 10.80 -33.44 7.69
C LYS A 258 10.73 -34.34 8.92
N ALA A 259 11.51 -35.41 8.90
CA ALA A 259 11.55 -36.37 9.99
C ALA A 259 11.99 -35.75 11.32
N SER A 260 12.90 -34.78 11.25
CA SER A 260 13.51 -34.12 12.41
C SER A 260 14.09 -32.76 12.02
N LEU A 261 14.43 -31.97 13.03
CA LEU A 261 15.19 -30.72 12.88
C LEU A 261 16.69 -30.98 12.73
N ARG A 262 17.23 -31.89 13.55
CA ARG A 262 18.67 -32.16 13.64
C ARG A 262 19.05 -33.58 14.04
N TRP A 263 18.11 -34.43 14.43
CA TRP A 263 18.40 -35.83 14.73
C TRP A 263 18.43 -36.71 13.47
N ASP A 264 19.56 -37.36 13.21
CA ASP A 264 19.70 -38.31 12.11
C ASP A 264 19.28 -39.72 12.58
N TYR A 265 18.09 -40.15 12.20
CA TYR A 265 17.56 -41.48 12.54
C TYR A 265 18.37 -42.65 11.95
N LYS A 266 19.14 -42.43 10.88
CA LYS A 266 19.96 -43.49 10.28
C LYS A 266 21.25 -43.73 11.04
N ASN A 267 21.86 -42.64 11.51
CA ASN A 267 23.16 -42.66 12.18
C ASN A 267 23.07 -42.47 13.70
N SER A 268 21.87 -42.25 14.24
CA SER A 268 21.57 -42.00 15.65
C SER A 268 22.46 -40.93 16.28
N GLN A 269 22.60 -39.80 15.58
CA GLN A 269 23.45 -38.69 16.02
C GLN A 269 22.92 -37.33 15.56
N ILE A 270 23.46 -36.26 16.16
CA ILE A 270 23.19 -34.89 15.74
C ILE A 270 23.79 -34.64 14.36
N ASN A 271 22.98 -34.17 13.42
CA ASN A 271 23.38 -33.84 12.07
C ASN A 271 22.98 -32.41 11.69
N LYS A 272 23.97 -31.50 11.65
CA LYS A 272 23.76 -30.08 11.28
C LYS A 272 23.31 -29.87 9.83
N ILE A 273 23.50 -30.85 8.95
CA ILE A 273 23.03 -30.77 7.55
C ILE A 273 21.49 -30.76 7.52
N LEU A 274 20.84 -31.42 8.46
CA LEU A 274 19.37 -31.39 8.59
C LEU A 274 18.87 -30.00 8.94
N GLU A 275 19.56 -29.28 9.82
CA GLU A 275 19.22 -27.89 10.17
C GLU A 275 19.30 -26.98 8.93
N TYR A 276 20.36 -27.12 8.13
CA TYR A 276 20.50 -26.42 6.85
C TYR A 276 19.37 -26.77 5.88
N THR A 277 18.98 -28.05 5.80
CA THR A 277 17.90 -28.51 4.92
C THR A 277 16.54 -27.91 5.32
N VAL A 278 16.28 -27.81 6.63
CA VAL A 278 15.12 -27.10 7.17
C VAL A 278 15.18 -25.61 6.80
N ALA A 279 16.30 -24.94 7.04
CA ALA A 279 16.47 -23.52 6.71
C ALA A 279 16.29 -23.25 5.20
N LYS A 280 16.82 -24.12 4.34
CA LYS A 280 16.64 -24.08 2.88
C LYS A 280 15.18 -24.16 2.47
N THR A 281 14.43 -25.06 3.11
CA THR A 281 12.99 -25.20 2.88
C THR A 281 12.23 -23.93 3.27
N LEU A 282 12.55 -23.37 4.46
CA LEU A 282 11.95 -22.11 4.92
C LEU A 282 12.26 -20.95 3.95
N CYS A 283 13.51 -20.82 3.49
CA CYS A 283 13.93 -19.84 2.49
C CYS A 283 13.11 -19.96 1.20
N ALA A 284 12.99 -21.19 0.67
CA ALA A 284 12.25 -21.46 -0.55
C ALA A 284 10.76 -21.07 -0.43
N PHE A 285 10.11 -21.39 0.70
CA PHE A 285 8.73 -20.99 0.96
C PHE A 285 8.56 -19.47 1.07
N LEU A 286 9.45 -18.78 1.80
CA LEU A 286 9.43 -17.32 1.94
C LEU A 286 9.57 -16.60 0.59
N ASN A 287 10.44 -17.12 -0.28
CA ASN A 287 10.65 -16.58 -1.63
C ASN A 287 9.59 -17.00 -2.64
N SER A 288 8.60 -17.81 -2.26
CA SER A 288 7.56 -18.35 -3.14
C SER A 288 6.17 -17.94 -2.64
N SER A 289 5.17 -18.82 -2.72
CA SER A 289 3.80 -18.53 -2.31
C SER A 289 3.53 -18.74 -0.81
N GLY A 290 4.57 -18.89 0.02
CA GLY A 290 4.44 -19.39 1.38
C GLY A 290 4.23 -20.90 1.41
N GLY A 291 3.85 -21.44 2.56
CA GLY A 291 3.63 -22.87 2.74
C GLY A 291 3.58 -23.31 4.19
N MET A 292 3.56 -24.62 4.39
CA MET A 292 3.58 -25.28 5.68
C MET A 292 4.71 -26.31 5.69
N LEU A 293 5.53 -26.27 6.73
CA LEU A 293 6.53 -27.30 7.02
C LEU A 293 6.11 -28.01 8.30
N PHE A 294 6.08 -29.34 8.24
CA PHE A 294 5.91 -30.22 9.40
C PHE A 294 7.25 -30.84 9.75
N ILE A 295 7.60 -30.83 11.04
CA ILE A 295 8.80 -31.49 11.56
C ILE A 295 8.38 -32.53 12.60
N GLY A 296 8.93 -33.74 12.49
CA GLY A 296 8.54 -34.92 13.27
C GLY A 296 7.75 -35.95 12.45
N ILE A 297 7.72 -35.83 11.12
CA ILE A 297 6.99 -36.74 10.21
C ILE A 297 7.96 -37.28 9.16
N SER A 298 8.00 -38.60 8.98
CA SER A 298 8.86 -39.26 7.99
C SER A 298 8.40 -39.01 6.55
N ASP A 299 9.27 -39.27 5.57
CA ASP A 299 8.89 -39.23 4.14
C ASP A 299 7.76 -40.25 3.82
N SER A 300 7.69 -41.34 4.58
CA SER A 300 6.62 -42.35 4.52
C SER A 300 5.34 -41.92 5.25
N LYS A 301 5.32 -40.71 5.83
CA LYS A 301 4.22 -40.10 6.60
C LYS A 301 4.01 -40.71 7.99
N ASP A 302 4.99 -41.43 8.52
CA ASP A 302 4.95 -41.93 9.89
C ASP A 302 5.16 -40.78 10.87
N VAL A 303 4.35 -40.74 11.94
CA VAL A 303 4.50 -39.77 13.02
C VAL A 303 5.67 -40.20 13.91
N LEU A 304 6.81 -39.54 13.76
CA LEU A 304 8.04 -39.85 14.51
C LEU A 304 8.08 -39.14 15.86
N GLY A 305 7.66 -37.87 15.89
CA GLY A 305 7.73 -37.00 17.06
C GLY A 305 8.96 -36.10 17.10
N LEU A 306 9.04 -35.21 18.08
CA LEU A 306 10.16 -34.31 18.33
C LEU A 306 11.07 -34.78 19.48
N GLU A 307 10.76 -35.91 20.12
CA GLU A 307 11.46 -36.42 21.30
C GLU A 307 12.97 -36.58 21.09
N GLU A 308 13.37 -37.12 19.95
CA GLU A 308 14.79 -37.26 19.63
C GLU A 308 15.48 -35.90 19.44
N ASP A 309 14.79 -34.93 18.80
CA ASP A 309 15.30 -33.57 18.67
C ASP A 309 15.44 -32.89 20.04
N TYR A 310 14.49 -33.11 20.97
CA TYR A 310 14.55 -32.59 22.35
C TYR A 310 15.78 -33.09 23.09
N GLN A 311 16.12 -34.37 22.96
CA GLN A 311 17.28 -34.97 23.61
C GLN A 311 18.61 -34.35 23.14
N THR A 312 18.66 -33.82 21.90
CA THR A 312 19.85 -33.13 21.38
C THR A 312 20.12 -31.75 22.00
N LEU A 313 19.17 -31.23 22.77
CA LEU A 313 19.23 -29.90 23.38
C LEU A 313 19.96 -29.96 24.73
N GLY A 314 20.38 -28.79 25.23
CA GLY A 314 20.97 -28.69 26.56
C GLY A 314 20.02 -29.25 27.62
N LYS A 315 20.56 -29.85 28.69
CA LYS A 315 19.78 -30.60 29.70
C LYS A 315 18.55 -29.85 30.24
N HIS A 316 18.59 -28.53 30.34
CA HIS A 316 17.49 -27.70 30.84
C HIS A 316 16.49 -27.23 29.77
N HIS A 317 16.69 -27.66 28.52
CA HIS A 317 15.92 -27.23 27.35
C HIS A 317 15.39 -28.42 26.53
N GLN A 318 15.32 -29.62 27.11
CA GLN A 318 14.77 -30.80 26.45
C GLN A 318 13.23 -30.77 26.46
N SER A 319 12.65 -29.77 25.80
CA SER A 319 11.22 -29.48 25.82
C SER A 319 10.76 -28.77 24.55
N ARG A 320 9.43 -28.64 24.39
CA ARG A 320 8.78 -27.81 23.34
C ARG A 320 9.42 -26.42 23.22
N ASP A 321 9.62 -25.75 24.35
CA ASP A 321 10.20 -24.41 24.37
C ASP A 321 11.65 -24.41 23.89
N GLY A 322 12.45 -25.40 24.31
CA GLY A 322 13.82 -25.53 23.86
C GLY A 322 13.94 -25.81 22.36
N PHE A 323 13.04 -26.61 21.80
CA PHE A 323 12.97 -26.84 20.36
C PHE A 323 12.63 -25.56 19.60
N ILE A 324 11.61 -24.82 20.04
CA ILE A 324 11.24 -23.53 19.44
C ILE A 324 12.42 -22.55 19.50
N LEU A 325 13.16 -22.51 20.60
CA LEU A 325 14.37 -21.71 20.73
C LEU A 325 15.47 -22.15 19.73
N ARG A 326 15.71 -23.46 19.58
CA ARG A 326 16.71 -23.96 18.62
C ARG A 326 16.32 -23.63 17.18
N LEU A 327 15.07 -23.88 16.79
CA LEU A 327 14.56 -23.55 15.46
C LEU A 327 14.63 -22.03 15.21
N THR A 328 14.31 -21.21 16.21
CA THR A 328 14.47 -19.75 16.14
C THR A 328 15.94 -19.34 15.93
N SER A 329 16.88 -20.02 16.59
CA SER A 329 18.33 -19.83 16.40
C SER A 329 18.74 -20.14 14.96
N ILE A 330 18.31 -21.29 14.44
CA ILE A 330 18.57 -21.71 13.05
C ILE A 330 18.03 -20.67 12.06
N ILE A 331 16.79 -20.19 12.25
CA ILE A 331 16.22 -19.13 11.41
C ILE A 331 17.09 -17.87 11.45
N ASN A 332 17.54 -17.44 12.63
CA ASN A 332 18.39 -16.26 12.76
C ASN A 332 19.76 -16.44 12.11
N GLU A 333 20.37 -17.62 12.27
CA GLU A 333 21.70 -17.97 11.75
C GLU A 333 21.70 -18.02 10.22
N TYR A 334 20.68 -18.63 9.62
CA TYR A 334 20.62 -18.86 8.17
C TYR A 334 19.85 -17.79 7.38
N LEU A 335 18.82 -17.18 7.95
CA LEU A 335 17.85 -16.36 7.18
C LEU A 335 17.70 -14.92 7.68
N GLY A 336 18.36 -14.56 8.79
CA GLY A 336 18.21 -13.24 9.41
C GLY A 336 17.01 -13.13 10.34
N LYS A 337 16.92 -12.01 11.07
CA LYS A 337 15.90 -11.80 12.13
C LYS A 337 14.60 -11.22 11.58
N GLU A 338 14.66 -10.60 10.42
CA GLU A 338 13.56 -9.90 9.77
C GLU A 338 12.48 -10.84 9.25
N VAL A 339 12.82 -12.11 8.98
CA VAL A 339 11.90 -13.10 8.43
C VAL A 339 10.87 -13.61 9.43
N HIS A 340 11.12 -13.48 10.74
CA HIS A 340 10.20 -13.92 11.81
C HIS A 340 8.79 -13.37 11.66
N ARG A 341 8.63 -12.21 11.04
CA ARG A 341 7.30 -11.62 10.78
C ARG A 341 6.45 -12.41 9.79
N PHE A 342 7.06 -13.30 9.01
CA PHE A 342 6.45 -14.13 7.98
C PHE A 342 6.33 -15.60 8.40
N ILE A 343 6.78 -15.95 9.61
CA ILE A 343 6.84 -17.32 10.11
C ILE A 343 5.98 -17.42 11.38
N SER A 344 5.17 -18.47 11.48
CA SER A 344 4.45 -18.85 12.69
C SER A 344 4.80 -20.29 13.04
N ILE A 345 5.34 -20.50 14.24
CA ILE A 345 5.75 -21.83 14.73
C ILE A 345 4.75 -22.26 15.81
N GLN A 346 4.25 -23.47 15.70
CA GLN A 346 3.39 -24.13 16.67
C GLN A 346 3.90 -25.55 16.90
N VAL A 347 3.66 -26.09 18.09
CA VAL A 347 3.88 -27.51 18.37
C VAL A 347 2.52 -28.07 18.79
N GLU A 348 2.05 -29.06 18.05
CA GLU A 348 0.77 -29.71 18.25
C GLU A 348 1.01 -31.19 18.54
N GLU A 349 0.16 -31.78 19.37
CA GLU A 349 0.22 -33.21 19.66
C GLU A 349 -0.61 -33.98 18.64
N ILE A 350 0.01 -34.92 17.95
CA ILE A 350 -0.60 -35.77 16.92
C ILE A 350 -0.20 -37.22 17.24
N GLU A 351 -1.19 -38.11 17.38
CA GLU A 351 -0.96 -39.51 17.77
C GLU A 351 -0.13 -39.67 19.06
N GLY A 352 -0.31 -38.75 20.01
CA GLY A 352 0.42 -38.73 21.30
C GLY A 352 1.87 -38.29 21.20
N LYS A 353 2.30 -37.74 20.06
CA LYS A 353 3.65 -37.23 19.83
C LYS A 353 3.63 -35.76 19.46
N ASP A 354 4.65 -35.03 19.89
CA ASP A 354 4.81 -33.62 19.52
C ASP A 354 5.25 -33.49 18.07
N ILE A 355 4.58 -32.63 17.30
CA ILE A 355 4.91 -32.30 15.92
C ILE A 355 4.99 -30.78 15.76
N ALA A 356 6.06 -30.29 15.16
CA ALA A 356 6.22 -28.86 14.91
C ALA A 356 5.59 -28.49 13.57
N LEU A 357 4.70 -27.49 13.60
CA LEU A 357 4.03 -26.90 12.46
C LEU A 357 4.57 -25.49 12.24
N ILE A 358 5.19 -25.27 11.10
CA ILE A 358 5.71 -23.98 10.69
C ILE A 358 4.89 -23.47 9.51
N GLN A 359 4.08 -22.43 9.74
CA GLN A 359 3.33 -21.73 8.69
C GLN A 359 4.12 -20.53 8.19
N LEU A 360 4.30 -20.43 6.89
CA LEU A 360 5.02 -19.34 6.23
C LEU A 360 4.13 -18.56 5.27
N SER A 361 4.17 -17.24 5.35
CA SER A 361 3.61 -16.35 4.33
C SER A 361 4.70 -15.87 3.37
N PRO A 362 4.37 -15.52 2.11
CA PRO A 362 5.32 -14.89 1.19
C PRO A 362 6.01 -13.68 1.84
N SER A 363 7.34 -13.62 1.73
CA SER A 363 8.10 -12.47 2.18
C SER A 363 7.83 -11.25 1.29
N SER A 364 7.85 -10.06 1.89
CA SER A 364 7.72 -8.80 1.14
C SER A 364 9.03 -8.37 0.46
N HIS A 365 10.13 -9.08 0.68
CA HIS A 365 11.43 -8.85 0.07
C HIS A 365 12.14 -10.20 -0.17
N PRO A 366 13.16 -10.26 -1.04
CA PRO A 366 13.97 -11.45 -1.24
C PRO A 366 14.62 -11.92 0.07
N VAL A 367 14.62 -13.22 0.32
CA VAL A 367 15.29 -13.86 1.46
C VAL A 367 16.44 -14.71 0.93
N PHE A 368 17.64 -14.46 1.43
CA PHE A 368 18.81 -15.26 1.10
C PHE A 368 19.14 -16.19 2.26
N LEU A 369 19.62 -17.39 1.92
CA LEU A 369 20.13 -18.33 2.89
C LEU A 369 21.64 -18.16 3.00
N MET A 370 22.12 -17.91 4.22
CA MET A 370 23.52 -17.68 4.54
C MET A 370 24.19 -18.98 4.94
N LEU A 371 25.20 -19.42 4.18
CA LEU A 371 26.08 -20.51 4.58
C LEU A 371 27.52 -20.03 4.58
N LYS A 372 28.08 -19.80 5.78
CA LYS A 372 29.38 -19.12 5.95
C LYS A 372 29.33 -17.75 5.27
N ASP A 373 30.20 -17.50 4.29
CA ASP A 373 30.29 -16.23 3.55
C ASP A 373 29.60 -16.29 2.18
N ARG A 374 28.70 -17.27 1.95
CA ARG A 374 27.95 -17.41 0.71
C ARG A 374 26.47 -17.20 0.94
N GLU A 375 25.87 -16.39 0.07
CA GLU A 375 24.43 -16.20 -0.02
C GLU A 375 23.86 -17.08 -1.12
N GLU A 376 22.84 -17.85 -0.79
CA GLU A 376 22.11 -18.70 -1.73
C GLU A 376 20.65 -18.25 -1.82
N PHE A 377 20.09 -18.29 -3.02
CA PHE A 377 18.69 -17.93 -3.25
C PHE A 377 17.90 -19.15 -3.66
N PHE A 378 16.91 -19.52 -2.86
CA PHE A 378 16.06 -20.69 -3.12
C PHE A 378 14.62 -20.30 -3.40
N ILE A 379 13.98 -21.02 -4.32
CA ILE A 379 12.53 -20.95 -4.57
C ILE A 379 11.91 -22.36 -4.51
N ARG A 380 10.59 -22.41 -4.32
CA ARG A 380 9.78 -23.62 -4.40
C ARG A 380 9.29 -23.81 -5.82
N THR A 381 9.61 -24.96 -6.41
CA THR A 381 9.11 -25.39 -7.72
C THR A 381 8.91 -26.91 -7.71
N ALA A 382 7.72 -27.37 -8.09
CA ALA A 382 7.36 -28.79 -8.20
C ALA A 382 7.76 -29.62 -6.96
N ALA A 383 7.37 -29.16 -5.77
CA ALA A 383 7.69 -29.76 -4.46
C ALA A 383 9.19 -29.81 -4.11
N SER A 384 10.05 -29.06 -4.81
CA SER A 384 11.49 -29.03 -4.56
C SER A 384 11.99 -27.61 -4.24
N SER A 385 13.02 -27.53 -3.39
CA SER A 385 13.73 -26.28 -3.11
C SER A 385 14.91 -26.12 -4.07
N GLN A 386 14.71 -25.34 -5.14
CA GLN A 386 15.70 -25.13 -6.21
C GLN A 386 16.56 -23.91 -5.93
N SER A 387 17.88 -24.08 -6.07
CA SER A 387 18.84 -22.98 -6.04
C SER A 387 18.77 -22.22 -7.35
N MET A 388 18.79 -20.90 -7.30
CA MET A 388 18.86 -20.05 -8.48
C MET A 388 20.25 -19.44 -8.63
N GLY A 389 20.81 -19.50 -9.83
CA GLY A 389 22.05 -18.79 -10.14
C GLY A 389 21.86 -17.27 -10.07
N LEU A 390 22.95 -16.51 -9.95
CA LEU A 390 22.93 -15.04 -9.79
C LEU A 390 22.03 -14.32 -10.82
N ARG A 391 22.11 -14.73 -12.10
CA ARG A 391 21.30 -14.12 -13.17
C ARG A 391 19.81 -14.46 -13.02
N GLU A 392 19.50 -15.70 -12.65
CA GLU A 392 18.13 -16.18 -12.50
C GLU A 392 17.46 -15.55 -11.28
N SER A 393 18.17 -15.50 -10.15
CA SER A 393 17.69 -14.87 -8.93
C SER A 393 17.44 -13.38 -9.15
N HIS A 394 18.33 -12.66 -9.84
CA HIS A 394 18.12 -11.26 -10.19
C HIS A 394 16.84 -11.03 -11.00
N ASN A 395 16.61 -11.84 -12.04
CA ASN A 395 15.41 -11.74 -12.87
C ASN A 395 14.14 -12.07 -12.09
N TYR A 396 14.17 -13.15 -11.29
CA TYR A 396 13.04 -13.57 -10.47
C TYR A 396 12.68 -12.49 -9.44
N ILE A 397 13.69 -11.92 -8.77
CA ILE A 397 13.51 -10.86 -7.78
C ILE A 397 12.83 -9.65 -8.41
N ARG A 398 13.32 -9.21 -9.58
CA ARG A 398 12.74 -8.08 -10.30
C ARG A 398 11.28 -8.34 -10.69
N MET A 399 10.95 -9.53 -11.17
CA MET A 399 9.57 -9.85 -11.57
C MET A 399 8.60 -9.93 -10.38
N LYS A 400 9.06 -10.37 -9.21
CA LYS A 400 8.20 -10.61 -8.05
C LYS A 400 8.03 -9.39 -7.14
N TRP A 401 9.08 -8.60 -6.95
CA TRP A 401 9.09 -7.49 -5.99
C TRP A 401 9.40 -6.12 -6.62
N GLY A 402 9.71 -6.05 -7.92
CA GLY A 402 10.17 -4.83 -8.63
C GLY A 402 9.17 -4.28 -9.64
#